data_AF-A0A4Y2LQK8-F1
#
_entry.id   AF-A0A4Y2LQK8-F1
#
_cell.length_a   1.000
_cell.length_b   1.000
_cell.length_c   1.000
_cell.angle_alpha   90.00
_cell.angle_beta   90.00
_cell.angle_gamma   90.00
#
_symmetry.space_group_name_H-M   'P 1'
#
loop_
_entity.id
_entity.type
_entity.pdbx_description
1 polymer ?
#
loop_
_entity_poly.entity_id
_entity_poly.type
_entity_poly.pdbx_seq_one_letter_code
_entity_poly.pdbx_strand_id
1 'polypeptide(L)'
;MISYAPVHRIPTTKILRNNMTLHSVSTPGSGALLAFMLGVLNGYDDLNAEVVKTREATVKTLHRMIETFKFAYAQRMHFEDSASERMKKVRFDFYIVVNLLYIFSSVFIKRNIPR
;
A
#
# COMPACT_ATOMS: atom_id res chain seq x y z
N MET A 1 35.18 20.24 -0.92
CA MET A 1 34.51 19.22 -1.74
C MET A 1 33.71 18.33 -0.80
N ILE A 2 32.39 18.25 -0.99
CA ILE A 2 31.44 17.70 -0.01
C ILE A 2 31.59 16.18 0.09
N SER A 3 31.63 15.64 1.32
CA SER A 3 31.72 14.20 1.61
C SER A 3 30.38 13.50 1.36
N TYR A 4 30.10 13.14 0.10
CA TYR A 4 28.98 12.26 -0.23
C TYR A 4 29.38 10.80 -0.06
N ALA A 5 28.57 10.03 0.66
CA ALA A 5 28.70 8.58 0.77
C ALA A 5 27.31 7.92 0.68
N PRO A 6 27.19 6.77 0.00
CA PRO A 6 25.95 6.01 -0.02
C PRO A 6 25.68 5.42 1.37
N VAL A 7 24.41 5.41 1.78
CA VAL A 7 23.98 4.83 3.05
C VAL A 7 23.17 3.58 2.78
N HIS A 8 23.57 2.46 3.40
CA HIS A 8 22.77 1.23 3.37
C HIS A 8 21.53 1.39 4.25
N ARG A 9 20.36 1.03 3.74
CA ARG A 9 19.07 1.17 4.45
C ARG A 9 18.29 -0.14 4.38
N ILE A 10 17.48 -0.38 5.41
CA ILE A 10 16.61 -1.55 5.49
C ILE A 10 15.48 -1.37 4.46
N PRO A 11 15.22 -2.37 3.60
CA PRO A 11 14.16 -2.26 2.60
C PRO A 11 12.77 -2.26 3.23
N THR A 12 11.84 -1.56 2.59
CA THR A 12 10.42 -1.68 2.92
C THR A 12 9.95 -3.07 2.53
N THR A 13 9.43 -3.82 3.49
CA THR A 13 8.98 -5.20 3.28
C THR A 13 7.48 -5.34 3.53
N LYS A 14 6.77 -6.06 2.66
CA LYS A 14 5.33 -6.35 2.80
C LYS A 14 5.02 -7.78 2.36
N ILE A 15 4.27 -8.50 3.17
CA ILE A 15 3.77 -9.84 2.84
C ILE A 15 2.45 -9.70 2.07
N LEU A 16 2.35 -10.41 0.94
CA LEU A 16 1.19 -10.49 0.06
C LEU A 16 0.59 -11.91 0.13
N ARG A 17 -0.52 -12.13 -0.60
CA ARG A 17 -1.11 -13.47 -0.74
C ARG A 17 -0.10 -14.47 -1.32
N ASN A 18 -0.39 -15.75 -1.12
CA ASN A 18 0.41 -16.86 -1.62
C ASN A 18 1.85 -16.85 -1.07
N ASN A 19 2.02 -16.33 0.16
CA ASN A 19 3.31 -16.24 0.85
C ASN A 19 4.39 -15.45 0.08
N MET A 20 3.98 -14.55 -0.82
CA MET A 20 4.89 -13.69 -1.55
C MET A 20 5.34 -12.52 -0.69
N THR A 21 6.64 -12.21 -0.71
CA THR A 21 7.20 -11.08 0.02
C THR A 21 7.72 -10.03 -0.95
N LEU A 22 7.17 -8.81 -0.85
CA LEU A 22 7.63 -7.65 -1.59
C LEU A 22 8.76 -6.97 -0.81
N HIS A 23 9.93 -6.83 -1.44
CA HIS A 23 11.01 -5.97 -0.99
C HIS A 23 11.11 -4.74 -1.90
N SER A 24 11.07 -3.55 -1.32
CA SER A 24 11.14 -2.30 -2.06
C SER A 24 12.02 -1.27 -1.35
N VAL A 25 12.34 -0.19 -2.06
CA VAL A 25 13.19 0.89 -1.55
C VAL A 25 12.58 1.54 -0.30
N SER A 26 13.40 1.87 0.69
CA SER A 26 12.98 2.68 1.83
C SER A 26 12.80 4.15 1.43
N THR A 27 12.26 4.96 2.33
CA THR A 27 12.29 6.43 2.17
C THR A 27 13.74 6.93 1.96
N PRO A 28 13.97 7.99 1.15
CA PRO A 28 12.99 8.86 0.45
C PRO A 28 12.32 8.22 -0.78
N GLY A 29 12.68 6.99 -1.15
CA GLY A 29 12.02 6.27 -2.23
C GLY A 29 10.55 5.96 -1.95
N SER A 30 9.78 5.71 -3.00
CA SER A 30 8.33 5.45 -2.91
C SER A 30 7.98 3.98 -2.65
N GLY A 31 8.90 3.16 -2.13
CA GLY A 31 8.66 1.73 -1.93
C GLY A 31 7.63 1.43 -0.84
N ALA A 32 7.57 2.25 0.22
CA ALA A 32 6.49 2.16 1.21
C ALA A 32 5.11 2.52 0.60
N LEU A 33 5.08 3.40 -0.41
CA LEU A 33 3.85 3.73 -1.11
C LEU A 33 3.37 2.59 -2.00
N LEU A 34 4.30 1.94 -2.71
CA LEU A 34 4.02 0.74 -3.50
C LEU A 34 3.51 -0.41 -2.60
N ALA A 35 4.18 -0.64 -1.47
CA ALA A 35 3.79 -1.65 -0.50
C ALA A 35 2.37 -1.43 0.05
N PHE A 36 1.98 -0.17 0.26
CA PHE A 36 0.62 0.18 0.64
C PHE A 36 -0.40 -0.12 -0.47
N MET A 37 -0.15 0.36 -1.70
CA MET A 37 -1.05 0.13 -2.83
C MET A 37 -1.26 -1.37 -3.08
N LEU A 38 -0.19 -2.15 -3.12
CA LEU A 38 -0.26 -3.60 -3.28
C LEU A 38 -0.91 -4.28 -2.08
N GLY A 39 -0.69 -3.78 -0.86
CA GLY A 39 -1.38 -4.29 0.33
C GLY A 39 -2.90 -4.12 0.27
N VAL A 40 -3.38 -2.96 -0.19
CA VAL A 40 -4.82 -2.69 -0.39
C VAL A 40 -5.39 -3.55 -1.51
N LEU A 41 -4.70 -3.62 -2.65
CA LEU A 41 -5.14 -4.44 -3.79
C LEU A 41 -5.16 -5.93 -3.44
N ASN A 42 -4.20 -6.40 -2.65
CA ASN A 42 -4.14 -7.74 -2.10
C ASN A 42 -5.26 -8.04 -1.08
N GLY A 43 -6.05 -7.04 -0.67
CA GLY A 43 -7.25 -7.25 0.15
C GLY A 43 -8.46 -7.74 -0.64
N TYR A 44 -8.48 -7.60 -1.96
CA TYR A 44 -9.61 -7.98 -2.81
C TYR A 44 -9.47 -9.41 -3.33
N ASP A 45 -10.41 -10.29 -2.98
CA ASP A 45 -10.44 -11.69 -3.44
C ASP A 45 -10.75 -11.83 -4.94
N ASP A 46 -11.49 -10.87 -5.48
CA ASP A 46 -11.95 -10.86 -6.87
C ASP A 46 -10.94 -10.24 -7.85
N LEU A 47 -9.78 -9.78 -7.37
CA LEU A 47 -8.66 -9.35 -8.22
C LEU A 47 -7.78 -10.53 -8.62
N ASN A 48 -8.23 -11.29 -9.61
CA ASN A 48 -7.54 -12.46 -10.17
C ASN A 48 -7.60 -12.46 -11.70
N ALA A 49 -7.13 -13.52 -12.36
CA ALA A 49 -7.08 -13.60 -13.83
C ALA A 49 -8.45 -13.47 -14.52
N GLU A 50 -9.54 -13.69 -13.79
CA GLU A 50 -10.91 -13.69 -14.30
C GLU A 50 -11.47 -12.27 -14.50
N VAL A 51 -10.81 -11.22 -13.99
CA VAL A 51 -11.29 -9.83 -14.08
C VAL A 51 -11.50 -9.32 -15.51
N VAL A 52 -10.84 -9.96 -16.49
CA VAL A 52 -10.93 -9.60 -17.91
C VAL A 52 -12.09 -10.31 -18.62
N LYS A 53 -12.78 -11.25 -17.96
CA LYS A 53 -13.84 -12.05 -18.59
C LYS A 53 -15.12 -11.27 -18.86
N THR A 54 -15.41 -10.24 -18.07
CA THR A 54 -16.58 -9.39 -18.27
C THR A 54 -16.20 -7.93 -18.18
N ARG A 55 -16.90 -7.10 -18.97
CA ARG A 55 -16.72 -5.64 -18.95
C ARG A 55 -16.91 -5.07 -17.54
N GLU A 56 -17.92 -5.55 -16.81
CA GLU A 56 -18.22 -5.10 -15.45
C GLU A 56 -17.10 -5.42 -14.46
N ALA A 57 -16.53 -6.63 -14.52
CA ALA A 57 -15.40 -7.02 -13.67
C ALA A 57 -14.17 -6.18 -13.97
N THR A 58 -13.91 -5.88 -15.25
CA THR A 58 -12.80 -5.01 -15.66
C THR A 58 -13.00 -3.58 -15.15
N VAL A 59 -14.18 -2.99 -15.36
CA VAL A 59 -14.49 -1.63 -14.90
C VAL A 59 -14.38 -1.51 -13.38
N LYS A 60 -14.92 -2.48 -12.64
CA LYS A 60 -14.83 -2.55 -11.18
C LYS A 60 -13.37 -2.63 -10.70
N THR A 61 -12.56 -3.45 -11.37
CA THR A 61 -11.13 -3.62 -11.07
C THR A 61 -10.36 -2.31 -11.30
N LEU A 62 -10.54 -1.69 -12.46
CA LEU A 62 -9.90 -0.43 -12.79
C LEU A 62 -10.30 0.69 -11.83
N HIS A 63 -11.59 0.79 -11.49
CA HIS A 63 -12.07 1.77 -10.51
C HIS A 63 -11.33 1.63 -9.17
N ARG A 64 -11.27 0.41 -8.62
CA ARG A 64 -10.56 0.15 -7.36
C ARG A 64 -9.07 0.46 -7.42
N MET A 65 -8.41 0.12 -8.53
CA MET A 65 -7.01 0.46 -8.75
C MET A 65 -6.80 1.98 -8.76
N ILE A 66 -7.62 2.71 -9.52
CA ILE A 66 -7.53 4.16 -9.63
C ILE A 66 -7.77 4.83 -8.26
N GLU A 67 -8.79 4.42 -7.51
CA GLU A 67 -9.07 5.00 -6.18
C GLU A 67 -7.94 4.69 -5.18
N THR A 68 -7.39 3.48 -5.23
CA THR A 68 -6.22 3.10 -4.42
C THR A 68 -5.02 3.99 -4.75
N PHE A 69 -4.76 4.24 -6.04
CA PHE A 69 -3.65 5.07 -6.49
C PHE A 69 -3.85 6.54 -6.12
N LYS A 70 -5.06 7.09 -6.29
CA LYS A 70 -5.38 8.46 -5.85
C LYS A 70 -5.12 8.65 -4.37
N PHE A 71 -5.63 7.73 -3.54
CA PHE A 71 -5.44 7.79 -2.09
C PHE A 71 -3.95 7.69 -1.72
N ALA A 72 -3.23 6.73 -2.29
CA ALA A 72 -1.80 6.59 -2.06
C ALA A 72 -1.04 7.86 -2.45
N TYR A 73 -1.29 8.41 -3.63
CA TYR A 73 -0.60 9.62 -4.09
C TYR A 73 -0.90 10.85 -3.24
N ALA A 74 -2.10 10.96 -2.66
CA ALA A 74 -2.38 12.01 -1.67
C ALA A 74 -1.42 11.91 -0.47
N GLN A 75 -1.12 10.68 -0.02
CA GLN A 75 -0.19 10.44 1.08
C GLN A 75 1.29 10.68 0.71
N ARG A 76 1.64 10.70 -0.58
CA ARG A 76 3.03 10.92 -1.04
C ARG A 76 3.55 12.30 -0.64
N MET A 77 2.69 13.30 -0.43
CA MET A 77 3.09 14.62 0.05
C MET A 77 3.72 14.59 1.45
N HIS A 78 3.51 13.50 2.19
CA HIS A 78 4.11 13.29 3.50
C HIS A 78 5.43 12.51 3.43
N PHE A 79 5.88 12.12 2.24
CA PHE A 79 7.13 11.39 2.05
C PHE A 79 8.30 12.34 1.83
N GLU A 80 9.20 12.39 2.80
CA GLU A 80 10.46 13.14 2.79
C GLU A 80 11.65 12.19 3.01
N ASP A 81 12.86 12.73 3.18
CA ASP A 81 14.01 11.94 3.60
C ASP A 81 13.76 11.32 4.99
N SER A 82 14.24 10.09 5.17
CA SER A 82 14.08 9.34 6.42
C SER A 82 14.71 10.05 7.63
N ALA A 83 15.67 10.93 7.39
CA ALA A 83 16.33 11.72 8.43
C ALA A 83 15.48 12.90 8.93
N SER A 84 14.38 13.28 8.25
CA SER A 84 13.55 14.41 8.67
C SER A 84 12.66 14.04 9.87
N GLU A 85 12.51 14.97 10.82
CA GLU A 85 11.63 14.79 11.98
C GLU A 85 10.16 14.58 11.58
N ARG A 86 9.76 15.16 10.44
CA ARG A 86 8.41 15.02 9.89
C ARG A 86 8.12 13.57 9.48
N MET A 87 9.10 12.87 8.88
CA MET A 87 8.97 11.47 8.49
C MET A 87 8.79 10.54 9.70
N LYS A 88 9.45 10.84 10.82
CA LYS A 88 9.28 10.06 12.06
C LYS A 88 7.84 10.12 12.58
N LYS A 89 7.20 11.30 12.45
CA LYS A 89 5.79 11.51 12.85
C LYS A 89 4.81 10.85 11.87
N VAL A 90 5.00 11.02 10.56
CA VAL A 90 4.14 10.42 9.51
C VAL A 90 4.12 8.90 9.59
N ARG A 91 5.26 8.27 9.92
CA ARG A 91 5.34 6.82 10.10
C ARG A 91 4.43 6.31 11.22
N PHE A 92 4.24 7.10 12.28
CA PHE A 92 3.35 6.78 13.39
C PHE A 92 1.87 6.88 12.97
N ASP A 93 1.49 7.99 12.33
CA ASP A 93 0.11 8.24 11.87
C ASP A 93 -0.31 7.24 10.78
N PHE A 94 0.59 6.91 9.86
CA PHE A 94 0.34 5.93 8.81
C PHE A 94 0.12 4.52 9.37
N TYR A 95 0.87 4.12 10.40
CA TYR A 95 0.67 2.83 11.08
C TYR A 95 -0.69 2.73 11.76
N ILE A 96 -1.18 3.83 12.35
CA ILE A 96 -2.50 3.88 12.98
C ILE A 96 -3.59 3.80 11.92
N VAL A 97 -3.54 4.64 10.88
CA VAL A 97 -4.58 4.69 9.84
C VAL A 97 -4.64 3.37 9.06
N VAL A 98 -3.50 2.76 8.73
CA VAL A 98 -3.47 1.47 8.03
C VAL A 98 -4.02 0.35 8.91
N ASN A 99 -3.70 0.30 10.21
CA ASN A 99 -4.30 -0.70 11.11
C ASN A 99 -5.79 -0.46 11.30
N LEU A 100 -6.23 0.80 11.43
CA LEU A 100 -7.63 1.14 11.57
C LEU A 100 -8.43 0.78 10.30
N LEU A 101 -7.89 1.08 9.12
CA LEU A 101 -8.52 0.73 7.84
C LEU A 101 -8.55 -0.79 7.61
N TYR A 102 -7.55 -1.53 8.07
CA TYR A 102 -7.53 -2.99 8.02
C TYR A 102 -8.62 -3.60 8.91
N ILE A 103 -8.86 -3.01 10.08
CA ILE A 103 -9.97 -3.36 10.99
C ILE A 103 -11.32 -3.05 10.30
N PHE A 104 -11.47 -1.87 9.70
CA PHE A 104 -12.71 -1.51 9.01
C PHE A 104 -12.98 -2.33 7.74
N SER A 105 -11.94 -2.68 6.98
CA SER A 105 -12.05 -3.58 5.81
C SER A 105 -12.45 -5.00 6.23
N SER A 106 -11.94 -5.50 7.36
CA SER A 106 -12.34 -6.80 7.93
C SER A 106 -13.79 -6.82 8.42
N VAL A 107 -14.31 -5.68 8.90
CA VAL A 107 -15.72 -5.51 9.29
C VAL A 107 -16.64 -5.38 8.06
N PHE A 108 -16.16 -4.79 6.96
CA PHE A 108 -16.94 -4.62 5.73
C PHE A 108 -16.98 -5.90 4.87
N ILE A 109 -15.91 -6.70 4.85
CA ILE A 109 -15.83 -7.96 4.08
C ILE A 109 -16.64 -9.10 4.74
N LYS A 110 -16.82 -9.10 6.07
CA LYS A 110 -17.59 -10.15 6.78
C LYS A 110 -19.13 -10.03 6.71
N ARG A 111 -19.70 -9.03 6.03
CA ARG A 111 -21.16 -8.86 5.95
C ARG A 111 -21.86 -9.63 4.82
N ASN A 112 -21.16 -10.47 4.05
CA ASN A 112 -21.74 -11.16 2.90
C ASN A 112 -21.40 -12.66 2.82
N ILE A 113 -21.57 -13.38 3.92
CA ILE A 113 -21.59 -14.85 3.94
C ILE A 113 -23.05 -15.28 4.19
N PRO A 114 -23.78 -15.82 3.20
CA PRO A 114 -25.04 -16.51 3.49
C PRO A 114 -24.76 -17.80 4.28
N ARG A 115 -25.68 -18.14 5.18
CA ARG A 115 -25.62 -19.28 6.11
C ARG A 115 -25.30 -20.60 5.43
#